data_AF-A0A2V7YE59-F1
#
_entry.id   AF-A0A2V7YE59-F1
#
_cell.length_a   1.000
_cell.length_b   1.000
_cell.length_c   1.000
_cell.angle_alpha   90.00
_cell.angle_beta   90.00
_cell.angle_gamma   90.00
#
_symmetry.space_group_name_H-M   'P 1'
#
loop_
_entity.id
_entity.type
_entity.pdbx_description
1 polymer ?
#
loop_
_entity_poly.entity_id
_entity_poly.type
_entity_poly.pdbx_seq_one_letter_code
_entity_poly.pdbx_strand_id
1 'polypeptide(L)'
;MRRFKPVHGLLIVLAVLGVIWGAEVASEKRLNSSGFQVVTPDRGGQVRIDVADLKPQEVRFFQFLNAGNQEVHFFVGRDNTGQVQVAFDASET
;
A
#
# COMPACT_ATOMS: atom_id res chain seq x y z
N MET A 1 13.11 45.96 4.47
CA MET A 1 12.48 45.02 3.52
C MET A 1 13.49 43.93 3.20
N ARG A 2 13.30 42.68 3.67
CA ARG A 2 14.25 41.57 3.43
C ARG A 2 14.21 41.20 1.95
N ARG A 3 15.34 41.33 1.24
CA ARG A 3 15.46 40.94 -0.18
C ARG A 3 15.44 39.42 -0.30
N PHE A 4 14.44 38.88 -0.97
CA PHE A 4 14.36 37.47 -1.32
C PHE A 4 15.53 37.13 -2.26
N LYS A 5 16.53 36.41 -1.76
CA LYS A 5 17.64 35.91 -2.59
C LYS A 5 17.21 34.61 -3.28
N PRO A 6 17.69 34.29 -4.50
CA PRO A 6 17.32 33.07 -5.24
C PRO A 6 17.42 31.77 -4.42
N VAL A 7 18.38 31.71 -3.49
CA VAL A 7 18.55 30.61 -2.52
C VAL A 7 17.27 30.31 -1.72
N HIS A 8 16.48 31.31 -1.38
CA HIS A 8 15.23 31.11 -0.64
C HIS A 8 14.19 30.39 -1.51
N GLY A 9 14.15 30.67 -2.81
CA GLY A 9 13.28 29.96 -3.75
C GLY A 9 13.66 28.48 -3.87
N LEU A 10 14.96 28.19 -3.99
CA LEU A 10 15.46 26.81 -4.03
C LEU A 10 15.12 26.05 -2.73
N LEU A 11 15.33 26.67 -1.58
CA LEU A 11 15.00 26.07 -0.28
C LEU A 11 13.51 25.78 -0.13
N ILE A 12 12.63 26.66 -0.65
CA ILE A 12 11.18 26.42 -0.65
C ILE A 12 10.84 25.21 -1.52
N VAL A 13 11.42 25.09 -2.72
CA VAL A 13 11.18 23.94 -3.60
C VAL A 13 11.63 22.64 -2.93
N LEU A 14 12.82 22.62 -2.34
CA LEU A 14 13.32 21.45 -1.61
C LEU A 14 12.46 21.10 -0.40
N ALA A 15 11.98 22.10 0.35
CA ALA A 15 11.08 21.89 1.48
C ALA A 15 9.74 21.30 1.02
N VAL A 16 9.16 21.80 -0.07
CA VAL A 16 7.91 21.26 -0.64
C VAL A 16 8.11 19.82 -1.10
N LEU A 17 9.19 19.53 -1.84
CA LEU A 17 9.51 18.16 -2.25
C LEU A 17 9.70 17.23 -1.06
N GLY A 18 10.38 17.68 0.00
CA GLY A 18 10.56 16.91 1.22
C GLY A 18 9.25 16.63 1.95
N VAL A 19 8.30 17.58 1.95
CA VAL A 19 6.96 17.39 2.52
C VAL A 19 6.13 16.42 1.68
N ILE A 20 6.17 16.52 0.35
CA ILE A 20 5.46 15.58 -0.55
C ILE A 20 5.99 14.16 -0.34
N TRP A 21 7.32 13.99 -0.37
CA TRP A 21 7.94 12.69 -0.17
C TRP A 21 7.67 12.13 1.24
N GLY A 22 7.75 12.98 2.27
CA GLY A 22 7.41 12.58 3.64
C GLY A 22 5.94 12.18 3.80
N ALA A 23 5.02 12.84 3.08
CA ALA A 23 3.61 12.52 3.07
C ALA A 23 3.30 11.20 2.35
N GLU A 24 4.00 10.88 1.26
CA GLU A 24 3.91 9.57 0.58
C GLU A 24 4.37 8.44 1.52
N VAL A 25 5.57 8.57 2.10
CA VAL A 25 6.14 7.57 3.02
C VAL A 25 5.30 7.41 4.29
N ALA A 26 4.77 8.52 4.83
CA ALA A 26 3.88 8.47 5.98
C ALA A 26 2.51 7.89 5.61
N SER A 27 1.99 8.13 4.40
CA SER A 27 0.74 7.55 3.92
C SER A 27 0.86 6.04 3.76
N GLU A 28 1.98 5.53 3.24
CA GLU A 28 2.27 4.08 3.21
C GLU A 28 2.24 3.43 4.60
N LYS A 29 2.68 4.15 5.65
CA LYS A 29 2.68 3.65 7.04
C LYS A 29 1.40 3.92 7.83
N ARG A 30 0.61 4.94 7.48
CA ARG A 30 -0.48 5.48 8.32
C ARG A 30 -1.88 5.31 7.73
N LEU A 31 -2.03 4.91 6.47
CA LEU A 31 -3.34 4.67 5.85
C LEU A 31 -3.95 3.30 6.17
N ASN A 32 -3.19 2.36 6.73
CA ASN A 32 -3.73 1.04 7.03
C ASN A 32 -4.24 0.92 8.48
N SER A 33 -5.33 1.62 8.80
CA SER A 33 -6.09 1.37 10.04
C SER A 33 -7.05 0.18 9.91
N SER A 34 -7.19 -0.40 8.72
CA SER A 34 -8.09 -1.52 8.40
C SER A 34 -7.48 -2.89 8.73
N GLY A 35 -6.15 -2.98 8.89
CA GLY A 35 -5.42 -4.23 9.13
C GLY A 35 -5.00 -4.95 7.85
N PHE A 36 -5.17 -4.34 6.68
CA PHE A 36 -4.86 -4.90 5.36
C PHE A 36 -3.46 -4.52 4.89
N GLN A 37 -2.57 -5.49 4.72
CA GLN A 37 -1.24 -5.23 4.16
C GLN A 37 -1.34 -4.67 2.73
N VAL A 38 -0.78 -3.49 2.49
CA VAL A 38 -0.71 -2.89 1.16
C VAL A 38 0.31 -3.65 0.31
N VAL A 39 -0.10 -4.05 -0.89
CA VAL A 39 0.73 -4.73 -1.88
C VAL A 39 0.60 -4.03 -3.23
N THR A 40 1.61 -4.19 -4.08
CA THR A 40 1.66 -3.52 -5.38
C THR A 40 1.66 -4.56 -6.49
N PRO A 41 0.77 -4.44 -7.49
CA PRO A 41 0.81 -5.33 -8.64
C PRO A 41 2.06 -5.08 -9.48
N ASP A 42 2.53 -6.13 -10.16
CA ASP A 42 3.58 -6.01 -11.17
C ASP A 42 3.06 -5.26 -12.42
N ARG A 43 3.95 -5.07 -13.42
CA ARG A 43 3.58 -4.40 -14.67
C ARG A 43 2.46 -5.11 -15.44
N GLY A 44 2.23 -6.40 -15.17
CA GLY A 44 1.15 -7.20 -15.75
C GLY A 44 -0.13 -7.17 -14.91
N GLY A 45 -0.19 -6.39 -13.82
CA GLY A 45 -1.34 -6.32 -12.93
C GLY A 45 -1.42 -7.47 -11.91
N GLN A 46 -0.39 -8.30 -11.79
CA GLN A 46 -0.41 -9.46 -10.89
C GLN A 46 0.18 -9.12 -9.52
N VAL A 47 -0.49 -9.58 -8.47
CA VAL A 47 0.03 -9.54 -7.10
C VAL A 47 0.60 -10.92 -6.75
N ARG A 48 1.84 -10.96 -6.26
CA ARG A 48 2.51 -12.18 -5.80
C ARG A 48 2.69 -12.12 -4.29
N ILE A 49 2.12 -13.08 -3.59
CA ILE A 49 2.21 -13.22 -2.13
C ILE A 49 2.95 -14.51 -1.81
N ASP A 50 4.01 -14.42 -1.00
CA ASP A 50 4.62 -15.61 -0.41
C ASP A 50 3.73 -16.12 0.74
N VAL A 51 3.45 -17.42 0.73
CA VAL A 51 2.60 -18.10 1.70
C VAL A 51 3.37 -19.15 2.49
N ALA A 52 4.69 -19.25 2.31
CA ALA A 52 5.52 -20.24 2.99
C ALA A 52 5.46 -20.09 4.52
N ASP A 53 5.35 -18.87 5.02
CA ASP A 53 5.29 -18.53 6.44
C ASP A 53 3.86 -18.44 7.01
N LEU A 54 2.84 -18.65 6.18
CA LEU A 54 1.43 -18.64 6.59
C LEU A 54 1.12 -19.90 7.41
N LYS A 55 0.84 -19.74 8.71
CA LYS A 55 0.60 -20.86 9.62
C LYS A 55 -0.79 -21.47 9.41
N PRO A 56 -1.02 -22.73 9.81
CA PRO A 56 -2.37 -23.28 9.85
C PRO A 56 -3.31 -22.41 10.68
N GLN A 57 -4.53 -22.19 10.18
CA GLN A 57 -5.57 -21.32 10.74
C GLN A 57 -5.22 -19.83 10.79
N GLU A 58 -4.16 -19.40 10.09
CA GLU A 58 -3.82 -17.99 9.94
C GLU A 58 -4.50 -17.41 8.70
N VAL A 59 -4.98 -16.17 8.81
CA VAL A 59 -5.55 -15.39 7.71
C VAL A 59 -4.84 -14.04 7.67
N ARG A 60 -4.40 -13.65 6.48
CA ARG A 60 -3.80 -12.35 6.21
C ARG A 60 -4.64 -11.58 5.20
N PHE A 61 -4.81 -10.31 5.46
CA PHE A 61 -5.62 -9.40 4.66
C PHE A 61 -4.70 -8.49 3.86
N PHE A 62 -5.03 -8.25 2.59
CA PHE A 62 -4.20 -7.50 1.65
C PHE A 62 -5.03 -6.54 0.81
N GLN A 63 -4.43 -5.41 0.45
CA GLN A 63 -5.05 -4.42 -0.42
C GLN A 63 -4.10 -3.90 -1.49
N PHE A 64 -4.62 -3.60 -2.67
CA PHE A 64 -3.86 -2.93 -3.74
C PHE A 64 -4.76 -2.06 -4.62
N LEU A 65 -4.16 -1.10 -5.32
CA LEU A 65 -4.83 -0.36 -6.39
C LEU A 65 -4.61 -1.06 -7.72
N ASN A 66 -5.69 -1.35 -8.45
CA ASN A 66 -5.62 -1.92 -9.79
C ASN A 66 -5.34 -0.84 -10.86
N ALA A 67 -5.16 -1.26 -12.11
CA ALA A 67 -4.88 -0.34 -13.23
C ALA A 67 -6.04 0.65 -13.52
N GLY A 68 -7.25 0.36 -13.04
CA GLY A 68 -8.41 1.25 -13.11
C GLY A 68 -8.53 2.21 -11.94
N ASN A 69 -7.50 2.33 -11.07
CA ASN A 69 -7.51 3.09 -9.82
C ASN A 69 -8.61 2.65 -8.83
N GLN A 70 -9.04 1.39 -8.91
CA GLN A 70 -9.95 0.82 -7.93
C GLN A 70 -9.14 0.11 -6.84
N GLU A 71 -9.56 0.31 -5.60
CA GLU A 71 -9.01 -0.42 -4.46
C GLU A 71 -9.60 -1.83 -4.43
N VAL A 72 -8.73 -2.83 -4.35
CA VAL A 72 -9.11 -4.24 -4.26
C VAL A 72 -8.66 -4.76 -2.92
N HIS A 73 -9.61 -5.33 -2.16
CA HIS A 73 -9.36 -5.99 -0.89
C HIS A 73 -9.47 -7.50 -1.07
N PHE A 74 -8.54 -8.25 -0.48
CA PHE A 74 -8.55 -9.71 -0.54
C PHE A 74 -7.89 -10.30 0.70
N PHE A 75 -8.09 -11.60 0.91
CA PHE A 75 -7.39 -12.32 1.96
C PHE A 75 -6.78 -13.61 1.43
N VAL A 76 -5.72 -14.04 2.11
CA VAL A 76 -5.11 -15.36 1.95
C VAL A 76 -5.09 -16.03 3.31
N GLY A 77 -5.71 -17.19 3.40
CA GLY A 77 -5.77 -17.99 4.63
C GLY A 77 -5.22 -19.39 4.40
N ARG A 78 -4.73 -20.03 5.46
CA ARG A 78 -4.43 -21.46 5.45
C ARG A 78 -5.34 -22.18 6.42
N ASP A 79 -6.08 -23.17 5.95
CA ASP A 79 -6.97 -23.93 6.83
C ASP A 79 -6.21 -24.95 7.70
N ASN A 80 -6.96 -25.70 8.52
CA ASN A 80 -6.40 -26.72 9.40
C ASN A 80 -5.83 -27.94 8.66
N THR A 81 -6.18 -28.15 7.39
CA THR A 81 -5.62 -29.20 6.52
C THR A 81 -4.38 -28.74 5.77
N GLY A 82 -4.01 -27.46 5.90
CA GLY A 82 -2.89 -26.85 5.21
C GLY A 82 -3.23 -26.33 3.81
N GLN A 83 -4.49 -26.37 3.39
CA GLN A 83 -4.90 -25.80 2.10
C GLN A 83 -4.92 -24.28 2.18
N VAL A 84 -4.45 -23.64 1.11
CA VAL A 84 -4.48 -22.19 0.96
C VAL A 84 -5.81 -21.79 0.33
N GLN A 85 -6.51 -20.89 0.99
CA GLN A 85 -7.77 -20.29 0.55
C GLN A 85 -7.52 -18.82 0.20
N VAL A 86 -8.12 -18.37 -0.90
CA VAL A 86 -8.05 -16.98 -1.35
C VAL A 86 -9.46 -16.52 -1.65
N ALA A 87 -9.83 -15.34 -1.18
CA ALA A 87 -11.07 -14.69 -1.60
C ALA A 87 -10.87 -13.18 -1.72
N PHE A 88 -11.69 -12.58 -2.58
CA PHE A 88 -11.71 -11.15 -2.85
C PHE A 88 -12.99 -10.56 -2.28
N ASP A 89 -12.88 -9.42 -1.61
CA ASP A 89 -14.03 -8.59 -1.35
C ASP A 89 -14.26 -7.76 -2.62
N ALA A 90 -15.21 -8.21 -3.43
CA ALA A 90 -15.64 -7.52 -4.64
C ALA A 90 -16.86 -6.63 -4.33
N SER A 91 -16.82 -5.86 -3.23
CA SER A 91 -17.82 -4.82 -3.01
C SER A 91 -17.59 -3.67 -3.99
N GLU A 92 -18.36 -3.67 -5.07
CA GLU A 92 -18.63 -2.47 -5.87
C GLU A 92 -19.48 -1.54 -4.99
N THR A 93 -18.87 -0.54 -4.35
CA THR A 93 -19.62 0.58 -3.75
C THR A 93 -19.53 1.82 -4.63
#